data_AF-Q1GHS7-F1
#
_entry.id   AF-Q1GHS7-F1
#
_cell.length_a   1.000
_cell.length_b   1.000
_cell.length_c   1.000
_cell.angle_alpha   90.00
_cell.angle_beta   90.00
_cell.angle_gamma   90.00
#
_symmetry.space_group_name_H-M   'P 1'
#
loop_
_entity.id
_entity.type
_entity.pdbx_description
1 polymer ?
#
loop_
_entity_poly.entity_id
_entity_poly.type
_entity_poly.pdbx_seq_one_letter_code
_entity_poly.pdbx_strand_id
1 'polypeptide(L)'
;MGARIAGPGRALILASRFSRRIVQRRGCAPMTSQTPEELIEISSELLRSLHESLRRARRVSEEYLAQYEAEQDINPDTAQLKPQIARLDGLIRDIQKVEKTLVDRKDSSGAARMVAFDLCAARDEIERRLAGLRAAIHDADLAGGDG
;
A
#
# COMPACT_ATOMS: atom_id res chain seq x y z
N MET A 1 54.81 20.95 22.10
CA MET A 1 54.49 19.95 23.16
C MET A 1 53.28 20.47 23.91
N GLY A 2 52.12 19.85 23.99
CA GLY A 2 51.59 18.55 23.59
C GLY A 2 50.14 18.55 24.10
N ALA A 3 49.23 17.96 23.32
CA ALA A 3 47.79 17.98 23.51
C ALA A 3 47.29 17.48 24.88
N ARG A 4 46.09 17.90 25.28
CA ARG A 4 45.02 16.96 25.68
C ARG A 4 43.65 17.62 25.70
N ILE A 5 42.78 16.98 24.94
CA ILE A 5 41.37 17.24 24.72
C ILE A 5 40.62 16.41 25.77
N ALA A 6 39.65 17.00 26.47
CA ALA A 6 38.68 16.26 27.28
C ALA A 6 37.34 17.01 27.23
N GLY A 7 36.37 16.40 26.55
CA GLY A 7 35.14 17.05 26.12
C GLY A 7 34.04 17.15 27.19
N PRO A 8 32.98 17.92 26.92
CA PRO A 8 31.77 17.91 27.72
C PRO A 8 30.83 16.80 27.26
N GLY A 9 30.76 15.72 28.03
CA GLY A 9 29.71 14.70 27.91
C GLY A 9 28.36 15.31 28.28
N ARG A 10 27.52 15.59 27.29
CA ARG A 10 26.10 15.91 27.49
C ARG A 10 25.29 14.64 27.37
N ALA A 11 24.55 14.38 28.44
CA ALA A 11 23.52 13.38 28.58
C ALA A 11 22.45 13.49 27.48
N LEU A 12 22.00 12.34 26.96
CA LEU A 12 20.68 12.18 26.36
C LEU A 12 20.19 10.74 26.60
N ILE A 13 19.50 10.62 27.73
CA ILE A 13 18.35 9.77 28.06
C ILE A 13 17.99 8.71 27.00
N LEU A 14 18.34 7.45 27.31
CA LEU A 14 17.83 6.27 26.62
C LEU A 14 16.48 5.88 27.24
N ALA A 15 15.37 6.23 26.58
CA ALA A 15 14.03 5.79 26.97
C ALA A 15 13.77 4.36 26.46
N SER A 16 14.30 3.36 27.17
CA SER A 16 13.93 1.96 26.99
C SER A 16 12.61 1.67 27.69
N ARG A 17 11.48 1.83 26.98
CA ARG A 17 10.17 1.31 27.42
C ARG A 17 9.38 0.79 26.23
N PHE A 18 9.53 -0.48 25.93
CA PHE A 18 8.46 -1.23 25.28
C PHE A 18 8.23 -2.54 26.05
N SER A 19 7.20 -2.49 26.89
CA SER A 19 6.70 -3.59 27.69
C SER A 19 6.44 -4.82 26.83
N ARG A 20 7.23 -5.88 27.03
CA ARG A 20 6.81 -7.24 26.71
C ARG A 20 5.77 -7.68 27.73
N ARG A 21 4.50 -7.60 27.37
CA ARG A 21 3.43 -8.38 28.00
C ARG A 21 2.35 -8.65 26.97
N ILE A 22 2.53 -9.74 26.22
CA ILE A 22 1.39 -10.41 25.59
C ILE A 22 1.29 -11.77 26.27
N VAL A 23 0.41 -11.79 27.28
CA VAL A 23 -0.08 -13.01 27.90
C VAL A 23 -0.80 -13.82 26.84
N GLN A 24 -0.31 -15.03 26.64
CA GLN A 24 -0.83 -16.03 25.74
C GLN A 24 -2.17 -16.53 26.27
N ARG A 25 -3.29 -15.97 25.79
CA ARG A 25 -4.61 -16.59 25.93
C ARG A 25 -4.89 -17.39 24.67
N ARG A 26 -4.78 -18.71 24.80
CA ARG A 26 -5.36 -19.69 23.88
C ARG A 26 -6.88 -19.58 23.99
N GLY A 27 -7.49 -18.98 22.98
CA GLY A 27 -8.91 -19.06 22.68
C GLY A 27 -9.04 -19.31 21.19
N CYS A 28 -9.76 -20.36 20.81
CA CYS A 28 -10.09 -20.67 19.43
C CYS A 28 -10.85 -19.47 18.82
N ALA A 29 -10.17 -18.68 17.99
CA ALA A 29 -10.82 -17.60 17.24
C ALA A 29 -11.23 -18.15 15.87
N PRO A 30 -12.42 -17.79 15.35
CA PRO A 30 -12.85 -18.23 14.04
C PRO A 30 -11.84 -17.74 13.02
N MET A 31 -11.52 -18.57 12.03
CA MET A 31 -10.81 -18.15 10.83
C MET A 31 -11.60 -16.97 10.25
N THR A 32 -11.13 -15.74 10.47
CA THR A 32 -11.67 -14.54 9.83
C THR A 32 -11.36 -14.68 8.34
N SER A 33 -12.29 -15.30 7.61
CA SER A 33 -12.36 -15.16 6.17
C SER A 33 -12.70 -13.71 5.91
N GLN A 34 -11.68 -12.84 5.88
CA GLN A 34 -11.85 -11.44 5.54
C GLN A 34 -12.60 -11.39 4.22
N THR A 35 -13.72 -10.69 4.22
CA THR A 35 -14.55 -10.58 3.03
C THR A 35 -13.75 -9.83 1.95
N PRO A 36 -13.95 -10.14 0.66
CA PRO A 36 -13.24 -9.44 -0.40
C PRO A 36 -13.45 -7.92 -0.35
N GLU A 37 -14.59 -7.46 0.18
CA GLU A 37 -14.91 -6.06 0.43
C GLU A 37 -14.00 -5.44 1.51
N GLU A 38 -13.82 -6.10 2.66
CA GLU A 38 -12.93 -5.64 3.74
C GLU A 38 -11.47 -5.52 3.28
N LEU A 39 -11.00 -6.48 2.47
CA LEU A 39 -9.65 -6.45 1.90
C LEU A 39 -9.45 -5.26 0.96
N ILE A 40 -10.47 -4.92 0.17
CA ILE A 40 -10.44 -3.75 -0.71
C ILE A 40 -10.37 -2.47 0.13
N GLU A 41 -11.18 -2.34 1.17
CA GLU A 41 -11.16 -1.17 2.06
C GLU A 41 -9.80 -0.98 2.74
N ILE A 42 -9.25 -2.06 3.32
CA ILE A 42 -7.92 -2.05 3.96
C ILE A 42 -6.84 -1.64 2.96
N SER A 43 -6.87 -2.20 1.75
CA SER A 43 -5.88 -1.88 0.72
C SER A 43 -5.99 -0.42 0.26
N SER A 44 -7.22 0.11 0.15
CA SER A 44 -7.45 1.52 -0.23
C SER A 44 -6.97 2.48 0.85
N GLU A 45 -7.19 2.17 2.13
CA GLU A 45 -6.72 3.00 3.23
C GLU A 45 -5.19 2.99 3.31
N LEU A 46 -4.57 1.82 3.12
CA LEU A 46 -3.12 1.71 3.08
C LEU A 46 -2.51 2.52 1.93
N LEU A 47 -3.07 2.44 0.73
CA LEU A 47 -2.61 3.20 -0.43
C LEU A 47 -2.77 4.71 -0.21
N ARG A 48 -3.88 5.14 0.40
CA ARG A 48 -4.10 6.55 0.77
C ARG A 48 -3.06 7.04 1.78
N SER A 49 -2.83 6.26 2.83
CA SER A 49 -1.82 6.57 3.85
C SER A 49 -0.40 6.65 3.26
N LEU A 50 -0.04 5.72 2.38
CA LEU A 50 1.23 5.72 1.65
C LEU A 50 1.38 6.98 0.78
N HIS A 51 0.34 7.33 0.03
CA HIS A 51 0.32 8.51 -0.84
C HIS A 51 0.53 9.79 -0.05
N GLU A 52 -0.13 9.92 1.11
CA GLU A 52 0.06 11.06 2.01
C GLU A 52 1.46 11.10 2.63
N SER A 53 2.07 9.93 2.90
CA SER A 53 3.46 9.84 3.37
C SER A 53 4.45 10.32 2.31
N LEU A 54 4.28 9.91 1.05
CA LEU A 54 5.11 10.35 -0.07
C LEU A 54 5.02 11.87 -0.29
N ARG A 55 3.82 12.44 -0.25
CA ARG A 55 3.62 13.89 -0.34
C ARG A 55 4.31 14.66 0.78
N ARG A 56 4.30 14.12 2.01
CA ARG A 56 5.06 14.71 3.13
C ARG A 56 6.56 14.62 2.90
N ALA A 57 7.07 13.46 2.48
CA ALA A 57 8.49 13.27 2.19
C ALA A 57 8.99 14.20 1.08
N ARG A 58 8.17 14.43 0.06
CA ARG A 58 8.45 15.38 -1.01
C ARG A 58 8.58 16.81 -0.49
N ARG A 59 7.60 17.30 0.28
CA ARG A 59 7.63 18.65 0.86
C ARG A 59 8.88 18.88 1.71
N VAL A 60 9.21 17.91 2.57
CA VAL A 60 10.42 17.98 3.41
C VAL A 60 11.68 18.02 2.53
N SER A 61 11.73 17.26 1.44
CA SER A 61 12.88 17.28 0.53
C SER A 61 12.99 18.60 -0.25
N GLU A 62 11.86 19.19 -0.66
CA GLU A 62 11.78 20.51 -1.29
C GLU A 62 12.23 21.62 -0.32
N GLU A 63 11.86 21.52 0.96
CA GLU A 63 12.32 22.44 2.01
C GLU A 63 13.84 22.37 2.22
N TYR A 64 14.42 21.16 2.27
CA TYR A 64 15.87 21.00 2.37
C TYR A 64 16.60 21.53 1.13
N LEU A 65 16.05 21.32 -0.06
CA LEU A 65 16.61 21.85 -1.29
C LEU A 65 16.67 23.39 -1.25
N ALA A 66 15.58 24.04 -0.86
CA ALA A 66 15.52 25.50 -0.73
C ALA A 66 16.52 26.03 0.33
N GLN A 67 16.72 25.30 1.43
CA GLN A 67 17.72 25.65 2.45
C GLN A 67 19.14 25.58 1.86
N TYR A 68 19.48 24.51 1.15
CA TYR A 68 20.81 24.36 0.55
C TYR A 68 21.08 25.35 -0.57
N GLU A 69 20.07 25.70 -1.38
CA GLU A 69 20.18 26.74 -2.40
C GLU A 69 20.42 28.12 -1.74
N ALA A 70 19.68 28.46 -0.68
CA ALA A 70 19.90 29.71 0.06
C ALA A 70 21.29 29.76 0.73
N GLU A 71 21.77 28.64 1.28
CA GLU A 71 23.12 28.54 1.84
C GLU A 71 24.21 28.70 0.78
N GLN A 72 23.99 28.15 -0.42
CA GLN A 72 24.90 28.28 -1.56
C GLN A 72 24.97 29.73 -2.07
N ASP A 73 23.84 30.43 -2.12
CA ASP A 73 23.78 31.84 -2.54
C ASP A 73 24.52 32.77 -1.57
N ILE A 74 24.49 32.45 -0.27
CA ILE A 74 25.19 33.22 0.77
C ILE A 74 26.69 32.91 0.80
N ASN A 75 27.08 31.64 0.60
CA ASN A 75 28.47 31.20 0.62
C ASN A 75 28.80 30.35 -0.63
N PRO A 76 29.29 30.96 -1.72
CA PRO A 76 29.55 30.25 -2.98
C PRO A 76 30.69 29.24 -2.92
N ASP A 77 31.49 29.24 -1.85
CA ASP A 77 32.62 28.31 -1.64
C ASP A 77 32.18 26.93 -1.07
N THR A 78 30.88 26.70 -0.98
CA THR A 78 30.28 25.45 -0.51
C THR A 78 30.27 24.37 -1.61
N ALA A 79 31.45 23.95 -2.06
CA ALA A 79 31.61 22.86 -3.04
C ALA A 79 30.93 21.54 -2.61
N GLN A 80 30.69 21.36 -1.30
CA GLN A 80 30.04 20.19 -0.72
C GLN A 80 28.51 20.19 -0.82
N LEU A 81 27.88 21.34 -1.11
CA LEU A 81 26.42 21.45 -1.23
C LEU A 81 25.90 21.01 -2.60
N LYS A 82 26.63 21.29 -3.68
CA LYS A 82 26.28 20.86 -5.06
C LYS A 82 25.93 19.37 -5.19
N PRO A 83 26.71 18.40 -4.66
CA PRO A 83 26.34 17.00 -4.73
C PRO A 83 25.16 16.62 -3.83
N GLN A 84 24.88 17.38 -2.77
CA GLN A 84 23.72 17.15 -1.89
C GLN A 84 22.42 17.64 -2.55
N ILE A 85 22.46 18.82 -3.18
CA ILE A 85 21.39 19.37 -4.01
C ILE A 85 21.03 18.39 -5.13
N ALA A 86 22.02 17.91 -5.89
CA ALA A 86 21.78 16.94 -6.97
C ALA A 86 21.16 15.62 -6.50
N ARG A 87 21.50 15.16 -5.28
CA ARG A 87 20.88 13.98 -4.66
C ARG A 87 19.43 14.24 -4.27
N LEU A 88 19.13 15.39 -3.67
CA LEU A 88 17.76 15.78 -3.31
C LEU A 88 16.87 15.91 -4.54
N ASP A 89 17.37 16.52 -5.61
CA ASP A 89 16.67 16.58 -6.89
C ASP A 89 16.35 15.18 -7.45
N GLY A 90 17.29 14.25 -7.32
CA GLY A 90 17.08 12.84 -7.68
C GLY A 90 15.95 12.21 -6.86
N LEU A 91 15.99 12.37 -5.54
CA LEU A 91 14.97 11.85 -4.63
C LEU A 91 13.59 12.44 -4.89
N ILE A 92 13.49 13.76 -5.14
CA ILE A 92 12.24 14.43 -5.48
C ILE A 92 11.65 13.84 -6.77
N ARG A 93 12.48 13.65 -7.81
CA ARG A 93 12.05 13.01 -9.07
C ARG A 93 11.57 11.58 -8.86
N ASP A 94 12.26 10.80 -8.02
CA ASP A 94 11.86 9.42 -7.71
C ASP A 94 10.53 9.38 -6.95
N ILE A 95 10.33 10.27 -5.97
CA ILE A 95 9.05 10.40 -5.26
C ILE A 95 7.93 10.78 -6.23
N GLN A 96 8.15 11.78 -7.09
CA GLN A 96 7.20 12.20 -8.13
C GLN A 96 6.85 11.06 -9.09
N LYS A 97 7.83 10.22 -9.46
CA LYS A 97 7.61 9.04 -10.30
C LYS A 97 6.71 8.03 -9.60
N VAL A 98 6.95 7.76 -8.32
CA VAL A 98 6.10 6.85 -7.53
C VAL A 98 4.68 7.42 -7.39
N GLU A 99 4.54 8.71 -7.07
CA GLU A 99 3.23 9.41 -7.03
C GLU A 99 2.47 9.25 -8.34
N LYS A 100 3.13 9.47 -9.48
CA LYS A 100 2.52 9.27 -10.81
C LYS A 100 2.06 7.84 -11.01
N THR A 101 2.88 6.84 -10.67
CA THR A 101 2.47 5.43 -10.82
C THR A 101 1.31 5.03 -9.90
N LEU A 102 1.19 5.64 -8.72
CA LEU A 102 0.05 5.41 -7.82
C LEU A 102 -1.24 6.01 -8.38
N VAL A 103 -1.17 7.21 -8.98
CA VAL A 103 -2.30 7.87 -9.65
C VAL A 103 -2.71 7.08 -10.91
N ASP A 104 -1.76 6.75 -11.78
CA ASP A 104 -2.02 5.99 -13.01
C ASP A 104 -2.65 4.62 -12.68
N ARG A 105 -2.19 3.95 -11.61
CA ARG A 105 -2.79 2.69 -11.14
C ARG A 105 -4.20 2.87 -10.60
N LYS A 106 -4.45 3.94 -9.83
CA LYS A 106 -5.79 4.28 -9.34
C LYS A 106 -6.78 4.51 -10.49
N ASP A 107 -6.35 5.22 -11.53
CA ASP A 107 -7.18 5.52 -12.70
C ASP A 107 -7.36 4.30 -13.61
N SER A 108 -6.32 3.47 -13.77
CA SER A 108 -6.39 2.19 -14.51
C SER A 108 -7.23 1.11 -13.81
N SER A 109 -7.32 1.15 -12.47
CA SER A 109 -8.17 0.24 -11.69
C SER A 109 -9.67 0.49 -11.95
N GLY A 110 -10.04 1.67 -12.47
CA GLY A 110 -11.39 1.95 -12.95
C GLY A 110 -11.69 1.29 -14.30
N ALA A 111 -10.69 1.19 -15.18
CA ALA A 111 -10.83 0.58 -16.51
C ALA A 111 -10.86 -0.96 -16.46
N ALA A 112 -10.18 -1.58 -15.49
CA ALA A 112 -10.24 -3.03 -15.27
C ALA A 112 -11.58 -3.53 -14.67
N ARG A 113 -12.52 -2.62 -14.35
CA ARG A 113 -13.85 -2.95 -13.82
C ARG A 113 -14.96 -2.97 -14.90
N MET A 114 -14.64 -2.72 -16.17
CA MET A 114 -15.65 -2.64 -17.26
C MET A 114 -15.87 -3.91 -18.07
N VAL A 115 -15.65 -5.08 -17.48
CA VAL A 115 -16.49 -6.25 -17.82
C VAL A 115 -17.09 -6.74 -16.52
N ALA A 116 -18.07 -5.99 -16.03
CA ALA A 116 -18.97 -6.46 -14.98
C ALA A 116 -19.72 -7.66 -15.57
N PHE A 117 -19.19 -8.86 -15.36
CA PHE A 117 -19.97 -10.07 -15.55
C PHE A 117 -21.17 -9.94 -14.63
N ASP A 118 -22.38 -9.95 -15.20
CA ASP A 118 -23.59 -10.04 -14.43
C ASP A 118 -23.63 -11.43 -13.79
N LEU A 119 -23.09 -11.53 -12.58
CA LEU A 119 -23.00 -12.78 -11.83
C LEU A 119 -24.41 -13.29 -11.46
N CYS A 120 -25.40 -12.40 -11.37
CA CYS A 120 -26.79 -12.79 -11.16
C CYS A 120 -27.34 -13.46 -12.43
N ALA A 121 -27.18 -12.84 -13.60
CA ALA A 121 -27.60 -13.45 -14.87
C ALA A 121 -26.84 -14.76 -15.15
N ALA A 122 -25.55 -14.83 -14.83
CA ALA A 122 -24.76 -16.05 -14.97
C ALA A 122 -25.25 -17.15 -14.03
N ARG A 123 -25.59 -16.81 -12.78
CA ARG A 123 -26.17 -17.75 -11.81
C ARG A 123 -27.53 -18.25 -12.26
N ASP A 124 -28.42 -17.36 -12.68
CA ASP A 124 -29.77 -17.72 -13.13
C ASP A 124 -29.73 -18.63 -14.36
N GLU A 125 -28.80 -18.38 -15.30
CA GLU A 125 -28.58 -19.25 -16.46
C GLU A 125 -28.05 -20.64 -16.07
N ILE A 126 -27.15 -20.73 -15.07
CA ILE A 126 -26.68 -22.00 -14.53
C ILE A 126 -27.83 -22.76 -13.86
N GLU A 127 -28.64 -22.09 -13.03
CA GLU A 127 -29.79 -22.68 -12.36
C GLU A 127 -30.81 -23.23 -13.36
N ARG A 128 -31.10 -22.47 -14.42
CA ARG A 128 -31.99 -22.89 -15.52
C ARG A 128 -31.47 -24.14 -16.22
N ARG A 129 -30.18 -24.20 -16.53
CA ARG A 129 -29.55 -25.39 -17.15
C ARG A 129 -29.60 -26.60 -16.23
N LEU A 130 -29.31 -26.42 -14.95
CA LEU A 130 -29.39 -27.49 -13.96
C LEU A 130 -30.81 -28.01 -13.79
N ALA A 131 -31.81 -27.13 -13.79
CA ALA A 131 -33.21 -27.52 -13.76
C ALA A 131 -33.61 -28.35 -15.00
N GLY A 132 -33.17 -27.93 -16.19
CA GLY A 132 -33.39 -28.67 -17.42
C GLY A 132 -32.72 -30.05 -17.43
N LEU A 133 -31.49 -30.15 -16.91
CA LEU A 133 -30.80 -31.45 -16.77
C LEU A 133 -31.50 -32.38 -15.79
N ARG A 134 -32.01 -31.86 -14.66
CA ARG A 134 -32.78 -32.67 -13.70
C ARG A 134 -34.08 -33.18 -14.30
N ALA A 135 -34.80 -32.34 -15.05
CA ALA A 135 -36.02 -32.75 -15.75
C ALA A 135 -35.72 -33.84 -16.78
N ALA A 136 -34.68 -33.68 -17.60
CA ALA A 136 -34.30 -34.66 -18.61
C ALA A 136 -33.89 -36.03 -18.02
N ILE A 137 -33.26 -36.05 -16.85
CA ILE A 137 -32.91 -37.30 -16.15
C ILE A 137 -34.19 -37.97 -15.60
N HIS A 138 -35.08 -37.21 -14.97
CA HIS A 138 -36.32 -37.76 -14.45
C HIS A 138 -37.29 -38.24 -15.55
N ASP A 139 -37.34 -37.56 -16.69
CA ASP A 139 -38.12 -38.00 -17.85
C ASP A 139 -37.53 -39.25 -18.50
N ALA A 140 -36.20 -39.42 -18.48
CA ALA A 140 -35.54 -40.64 -18.95
C ALA A 140 -35.78 -41.84 -18.03
N ASP A 141 -35.84 -41.64 -16.71
CA ASP A 141 -36.18 -42.67 -15.73
C ASP A 141 -37.64 -43.14 -15.85
N LEU A 142 -38.55 -42.25 -16.27
CA LEU A 142 -39.96 -42.57 -16.53
C LEU A 142 -40.19 -43.25 -17.90
N ALA A 143 -39.32 -43.00 -18.87
CA ALA A 143 -39.38 -43.60 -20.21
C ALA A 143 -38.68 -44.97 -20.31
N GLY A 144 -37.81 -45.33 -19.35
CA GLY A 144 -37.09 -46.61 -19.30
C GLY A 144 -37.83 -47.76 -18.61
N GLY A 145 -39.10 -47.57 -18.24
CA GLY A 145 -39.90 -48.50 -17.43
C GLY A 145 -40.71 -49.56 -18.18
N ASP A 146 -40.32 -49.96 -19.40
CA ASP A 146 -40.88 -51.13 -20.09
C ASP A 146 -39.75 -51.96 -20.71
N GLY A 147 -39.42 -53.07 -20.05
CA GLY A 147 -38.43 -54.07 -20.46
C GLY A 147 -38.33 -55.21 -19.47
#